data_AF-A0A0R3RMD6-F1
#
_entry.id   AF-A0A0R3RMD6-F1
#
_cell.length_a   1.000
_cell.length_b   1.000
_cell.length_c   1.000
_cell.angle_alpha   90.00
_cell.angle_beta   90.00
_cell.angle_gamma   90.00
#
_symmetry.space_group_name_H-M   'P 1'
#
loop_
_entity.id
_entity.type
_entity.pdbx_description
1 polymer ?
#
loop_
_entity_poly.entity_id
_entity_poly.type
_entity_poly.pdbx_seq_one_letter_code
_entity_poly.pdbx_strand_id
1 'polypeptide(L)'
;LKFLKLQLENEPQLAAIHYCAKIDPESLESGTVLRNIAWQLVNRFPNLVIPKLASITFLTHQSNALHHFLIKPLQSLPSPKMPSFILIDGIQKEIIPLIIQYK
;
A
#
# COMPACT_ATOMS: atom_id res chain seq x y z
N LEU A 1 0.93 -16.12 16.06
CA LEU A 1 1.23 -15.17 14.96
C LEU A 1 1.29 -15.84 13.58
N LYS A 2 2.06 -16.92 13.37
CA LYS A 2 2.17 -17.59 12.05
C LYS A 2 0.81 -18.06 11.46
N PHE A 3 -0.08 -18.58 12.31
CA PHE A 3 -1.42 -19.01 11.90
C PHE A 3 -2.32 -17.84 11.48
N LEU A 4 -2.31 -16.74 12.24
CA LEU A 4 -3.08 -15.53 11.92
C LEU A 4 -2.62 -14.90 10.59
N LYS A 5 -1.30 -14.89 10.34
CA LYS A 5 -0.72 -14.43 9.08
C LYS A 5 -1.26 -15.24 7.89
N LEU A 6 -1.23 -16.57 7.98
CA LEU A 6 -1.76 -17.45 6.93
C LEU A 6 -3.25 -17.27 6.71
N GLN A 7 -4.04 -17.03 7.77
CA GLN A 7 -5.47 -16.76 7.62
C GLN A 7 -5.70 -15.45 6.86
N LEU A 8 -5.02 -14.36 7.26
CA LEU A 8 -5.17 -13.05 6.62
C LEU A 8 -4.72 -13.05 5.15
N GLU A 9 -3.66 -13.79 4.81
CA GLU A 9 -3.19 -13.94 3.43
C GLU A 9 -4.21 -14.62 2.49
N ASN A 10 -5.09 -15.46 3.04
CA ASN A 10 -6.11 -16.17 2.28
C ASN A 10 -7.46 -15.42 2.22
N GLU A 11 -7.58 -14.28 2.91
CA GLU A 11 -8.81 -13.50 2.89
C GLU A 11 -9.03 -12.88 1.50
N PRO A 12 -10.21 -13.07 0.88
CA PRO A 12 -10.51 -12.49 -0.42
C PRO A 12 -10.52 -10.95 -0.38
N GLN A 13 -10.68 -10.36 0.81
CA GLN A 13 -10.68 -8.91 1.06
C GLN A 13 -9.26 -8.32 1.14
N LEU A 14 -8.21 -9.15 1.19
CA LEU A 14 -6.84 -8.68 1.18
C LEU A 14 -6.50 -8.10 -0.20
N ALA A 15 -6.30 -6.78 -0.26
CA ALA A 15 -6.04 -6.05 -1.48
C ALA A 15 -4.55 -6.02 -1.84
N ALA A 16 -3.69 -5.92 -0.83
CA ALA A 16 -2.24 -5.91 -0.98
C ALA A 16 -1.56 -6.29 0.33
N ILE A 17 -0.35 -6.83 0.24
CA ILE A 17 0.45 -7.23 1.39
C ILE A 17 1.91 -6.83 1.27
N HIS A 18 2.50 -6.29 2.33
CA HIS A 18 3.94 -5.98 2.36
C HIS A 18 4.58 -6.41 3.67
N TYR A 19 5.77 -7.01 3.58
CA TYR A 19 6.55 -7.46 4.72
C TYR A 19 7.79 -6.60 4.88
N CYS A 20 7.84 -5.82 5.95
CA CYS A 20 9.00 -5.03 6.35
C CYS A 20 9.98 -5.94 7.12
N ALA A 21 10.90 -6.58 6.41
CA ALA A 21 11.84 -7.53 6.97
C ALA A 21 13.20 -6.87 7.23
N LYS A 22 13.74 -6.98 8.45
CA LYS A 22 15.07 -6.43 8.78
C LYS A 22 16.22 -7.04 7.96
N ILE A 23 16.03 -8.26 7.46
CA ILE A 23 17.00 -8.94 6.59
C ILE A 23 17.05 -8.33 5.18
N ASP A 24 16.04 -7.55 4.81
CA ASP A 24 15.94 -6.83 3.54
C ASP A 24 15.66 -5.35 3.83
N PRO A 25 16.72 -4.53 4.04
CA PRO A 25 16.57 -3.14 4.45
C PRO A 25 15.72 -2.31 3.50
N GLU A 26 15.74 -2.62 2.20
CA GLU A 26 14.95 -1.92 1.18
C GLU A 26 13.44 -2.09 1.40
N SER A 27 13.03 -3.22 2.00
CA SER A 27 11.63 -3.46 2.36
C SER A 27 11.08 -2.48 3.41
N LEU A 28 11.97 -1.78 4.14
CA LEU A 28 11.62 -0.76 5.12
C LEU A 28 11.44 0.63 4.49
N GLU A 29 11.90 0.83 3.26
CA GLU A 29 11.80 2.12 2.60
C GLU A 29 10.35 2.40 2.17
N SER A 30 9.81 3.54 2.58
CA SER A 30 8.42 3.92 2.26
C SER A 30 8.13 3.90 0.75
N GLY A 31 9.12 4.25 -0.08
CA GLY A 31 8.98 4.18 -1.54
C GLY A 31 8.79 2.75 -2.04
N THR A 32 9.52 1.79 -1.47
CA THR A 32 9.41 0.36 -1.78
C THR A 32 8.09 -0.21 -1.31
N VAL A 33 7.68 0.10 -0.07
CA VAL A 33 6.37 -0.28 0.49
C VAL A 33 5.24 0.18 -0.44
N LEU A 34 5.24 1.45 -0.82
CA LEU A 34 4.20 2.03 -1.66
C LEU A 34 4.19 1.47 -3.08
N ARG A 35 5.37 1.22 -3.68
CA ARG A 35 5.47 0.60 -5.02
C ARG A 35 4.93 -0.83 -5.01
N ASN A 36 5.27 -1.60 -3.99
CA ASN A 36 4.80 -2.96 -3.84
C ASN A 36 3.26 -3.01 -3.71
N ILE A 37 2.72 -2.19 -2.79
CA ILE A 37 1.27 -2.05 -2.62
C ILE A 37 0.59 -1.63 -3.93
N ALA A 38 1.10 -0.59 -4.59
CA ALA A 38 0.55 -0.09 -5.85
C ALA A 38 0.51 -1.18 -6.93
N TRP A 39 1.58 -1.97 -7.06
CA TRP A 39 1.64 -3.06 -8.04
C TRP A 39 0.56 -4.12 -7.78
N GLN A 40 0.38 -4.54 -6.52
CA GLN A 40 -0.68 -5.50 -6.17
C GLN A 40 -2.08 -4.95 -6.43
N LEU A 41 -2.31 -3.66 -6.13
CA LEU A 41 -3.60 -3.01 -6.37
C LEU A 41 -3.92 -2.94 -7.87
N VAL A 42 -2.96 -2.60 -8.73
CA VAL A 42 -3.16 -2.57 -10.19
C VAL A 42 -3.47 -3.96 -10.73
N ASN A 43 -2.82 -5.00 -10.21
CA ASN A 43 -3.10 -6.39 -10.61
C ASN A 43 -4.49 -6.86 -10.15
N ARG A 44 -4.98 -6.33 -9.03
CA ARG A 44 -6.28 -6.70 -8.45
C ARG A 44 -7.45 -5.93 -9.08
N PHE A 45 -7.25 -4.66 -9.41
CA PHE A 45 -8.27 -3.78 -9.95
C PHE A 45 -7.94 -3.45 -11.41
N PRO A 46 -8.57 -4.11 -12.39
CA PRO A 46 -8.17 -4.02 -13.80
C PRO A 46 -8.31 -2.61 -14.41
N ASN A 47 -9.16 -1.76 -13.82
CA ASN A 47 -9.37 -0.37 -14.24
C ASN A 47 -8.56 0.64 -13.42
N LEU A 48 -7.74 0.18 -12.47
CA LEU A 48 -6.91 1.05 -11.65
C LEU A 48 -5.63 1.41 -12.41
N VAL A 49 -5.45 2.70 -12.66
CA VAL A 49 -4.22 3.24 -13.25
C VAL A 49 -3.50 4.06 -12.18
N ILE A 50 -2.33 3.58 -11.76
CA ILE A 50 -1.45 4.29 -10.82
C ILE A 50 -0.31 4.95 -11.61
N PRO A 51 -0.07 6.27 -11.45
CA PRO A 51 1.02 6.96 -12.14
C PRO A 51 2.38 6.47 -11.62
N LYS A 52 3.45 6.56 -12.41
CA LYS A 52 4.79 6.16 -11.95
C LYS A 52 5.26 7.07 -10.80
N LEU A 53 5.70 6.46 -9.69
CA LEU A 53 6.27 7.20 -8.55
C LEU A 53 7.69 7.66 -8.84
N ALA A 54 7.87 8.95 -9.12
CA ALA A 54 9.19 9.57 -9.19
C ALA A 54 9.79 9.72 -7.78
N SER A 55 11.00 9.19 -7.57
CA SER A 55 11.66 9.18 -6.25
C SER A 55 11.86 10.58 -5.68
N ILE A 56 12.13 11.59 -6.52
CA ILE A 56 12.36 12.98 -6.10
C ILE A 56 11.08 13.63 -5.55
N THR A 57 9.94 13.36 -6.17
CA THR A 57 8.63 13.87 -5.72
C THR A 57 8.27 13.28 -4.36
N PHE A 58 8.59 12.01 -4.15
CA PHE A 58 8.36 11.35 -2.87
C PHE A 58 9.21 11.96 -1.75
N LEU A 59 10.50 12.25 -1.99
CA LEU A 59 11.39 12.81 -0.98
C LEU A 59 11.03 14.24 -0.55
N THR A 60 10.51 15.05 -1.49
CA THR A 60 10.27 16.48 -1.25
C THR A 60 8.86 16.79 -0.73
N HIS A 61 7.87 15.95 -1.06
CA HIS A 61 6.45 16.21 -0.78
C HIS A 61 5.70 14.92 -0.39
N GLN A 62 6.20 14.13 0.55
CA GLN A 62 5.70 12.77 0.87
C GLN A 62 4.17 12.65 1.00
N SER A 63 3.50 13.52 1.76
CA SER A 63 2.04 13.46 1.97
C SER A 63 1.26 13.73 0.69
N ASN A 64 1.59 14.81 -0.02
CA ASN A 64 0.95 15.16 -1.29
C ASN A 64 1.26 14.11 -2.37
N ALA A 65 2.50 13.60 -2.40
CA ALA A 65 2.91 12.55 -3.33
C ALA A 65 2.06 11.29 -3.12
N LEU A 66 1.87 10.84 -1.87
CA LEU A 66 1.06 9.68 -1.56
C LEU A 66 -0.41 9.87 -1.93
N HIS A 67 -0.97 11.04 -1.62
CA HIS A 67 -2.36 11.34 -1.96
C HIS A 67 -2.61 11.27 -3.47
N HIS A 68 -1.72 11.85 -4.28
CA HIS A 68 -1.84 11.83 -5.74
C HIS A 68 -1.46 10.48 -6.36
N PHE A 69 -0.53 9.75 -5.76
CA PHE A 69 -0.05 8.48 -6.26
C PHE A 69 -1.00 7.32 -5.96
N LEU A 70 -1.55 7.23 -4.75
CA LEU A 70 -2.34 6.07 -4.30
C LEU A 70 -3.80 6.43 -4.01
N ILE A 71 -4.05 7.49 -3.24
CA ILE A 71 -5.41 7.80 -2.76
C ILE A 71 -6.34 8.20 -3.92
N LYS A 72 -5.94 9.18 -4.74
CA LYS A 72 -6.76 9.64 -5.87
C LYS A 72 -7.08 8.53 -6.88
N PRO A 73 -6.12 7.69 -7.31
CA PRO A 73 -6.43 6.55 -8.17
C PRO A 73 -7.43 5.59 -7.55
N LEU A 74 -7.29 5.25 -6.26
CA LEU A 74 -8.23 4.36 -5.58
C LEU A 74 -9.64 4.96 -5.48
N GLN A 75 -9.76 6.28 -5.28
CA GLN A 75 -11.05 6.99 -5.27
C GLN A 75 -11.76 7.01 -6.62
N SER A 76 -11.02 6.82 -7.73
CA SER A 76 -11.64 6.72 -9.06
C SER A 76 -12.34 5.38 -9.30
N LEU A 77 -12.10 4.39 -8.45
CA LEU A 77 -12.75 3.09 -8.54
C LEU A 77 -14.22 3.18 -8.10
N PRO A 78 -15.11 2.37 -8.70
CA PRO A 78 -16.47 2.24 -8.22
C PRO A 78 -16.47 1.76 -6.77
N SER A 79 -17.43 2.24 -5.97
CA SER A 79 -17.55 1.85 -4.57
C SER A 79 -17.62 0.33 -4.44
N PRO A 80 -16.69 -0.30 -3.69
CA PRO A 80 -16.64 -1.73 -3.60
C PRO A 80 -17.84 -2.25 -2.79
N LYS A 81 -18.38 -3.42 -3.18
CA LYS A 81 -19.49 -4.07 -2.47
C LYS A 81 -19.11 -4.58 -1.08
N MET A 82 -17.82 -4.84 -0.87
CA MET A 82 -17.25 -5.25 0.41
C MET A 82 -15.97 -4.45 0.68
N PRO A 83 -15.70 -4.09 1.94
CA PRO A 83 -14.45 -3.44 2.28
C PRO A 83 -13.27 -4.36 1.94
N SER A 84 -12.17 -3.75 1.52
CA SER A 84 -10.89 -4.44 1.31
C SER A 84 -9.85 -3.81 2.22
N PHE A 85 -8.82 -4.57 2.57
CA PHE A 85 -7.77 -4.11 3.48
C PHE A 85 -6.38 -4.38 2.93
N ILE A 86 -5.39 -3.65 3.44
CA ILE A 86 -3.98 -3.83 3.12
C ILE A 86 -3.29 -4.31 4.39
N LEU A 87 -2.47 -5.36 4.29
CA LEU A 87 -1.68 -5.87 5.40
C LEU A 87 -0.23 -5.41 5.25
N ILE A 88 0.28 -4.71 6.26
CA ILE A 88 1.69 -4.32 6.32
C ILE A 88 2.25 -4.81 7.64
N ASP A 89 3.15 -5.79 7.56
CA ASP A 89 3.80 -6.38 8.73
C ASP A 89 5.16 -5.73 8.96
N GLY A 90 5.52 -5.47 10.22
CA GLY A 90 6.80 -4.87 10.60
C GLY A 90 6.94 -3.38 10.27
N ILE A 91 5.83 -2.65 10.09
CA ILE A 91 5.87 -1.24 9.71
C ILE A 91 6.59 -0.37 10.76
N GLN A 92 7.45 0.53 10.30
CA GLN A 92 8.06 1.54 11.17
C GLN A 92 7.05 2.66 11.49
N LYS A 93 7.11 3.23 12.69
CA LYS A 93 6.10 4.20 13.19
C LYS A 93 5.96 5.43 12.30
N GLU A 94 7.04 5.79 11.62
CA GLU A 94 7.16 6.96 10.74
C GLU A 94 6.32 6.81 9.46
N ILE A 95 6.00 5.58 9.06
CA ILE A 95 5.22 5.27 7.85
C ILE A 95 3.71 5.20 8.18
N ILE A 96 3.34 4.99 9.45
CA ILE A 96 1.94 4.87 9.88
C ILE A 96 1.08 6.09 9.50
N PRO A 97 1.52 7.35 9.72
CA PRO A 97 0.74 8.54 9.36
C PRO A 97 0.49 8.69 7.85
N LEU A 98 1.31 8.05 7.02
CA LEU A 98 1.17 8.05 5.56
C LEU A 98 0.03 7.13 5.09
N ILE A 99 -0.30 6.09 5.87
CA ILE A 99 -1.29 5.05 5.49
C ILE A 99 -2.66 5.29 6.11
N ILE A 100 -2.73 5.89 7.30
CA ILE A 100 -3.98 6.10 8.05
C ILE A 100 -4.86 7.24 7.48
N GLN A 101 -4.44 7.93 6.42
CA GLN A 101 -5.17 9.11 5.90
C GLN A 101 -6.49 8.81 5.17
N TYR A 102 -6.93 7.55 5.08
CA TYR A 102 -8.18 7.19 4.41
C TYR A 102 -9.30 6.94 5.44
N LYS A 103 -10.33 7.79 5.40
CA LYS A 103 -11.56 7.68 6.20
C LYS A 103 -12.73 7.33 5.29
#